data_AF-A0A8S1DQQ5-F1
#
_entry.id   AF-A0A8S1DQQ5-F1
#
_cell.length_a   1.000
_cell.length_b   1.000
_cell.length_c   1.000
_cell.angle_alpha   90.00
_cell.angle_beta   90.00
_cell.angle_gamma   90.00
#
_symmetry.space_group_name_H-M   'P 1'
#
loop_
_entity.id
_entity.type
_entity.pdbx_description
1 polymer ?
#
loop_
_entity_poly.entity_id
_entity_poly.type
_entity_poly.pdbx_seq_one_letter_code
_entity_poly.pdbx_strand_id
1 'polypeptide(L)'
;MERASVLLLLLAASAARAQRAPLRGADDDAEGCPPCDRTACPSATCPAGRVLAEPCFCCHVCALEEGQTCFNRSIRGLPPPLSGRPFLPCGENLECLLRKDLAPRDVPEALCTCK
;
A
#
# COMPACT_ATOMS: atom_id res chain seq x y z
N MET A 1 -3.20 11.87 -71.09
CA MET A 1 -2.62 10.99 -70.06
C MET A 1 -1.49 11.77 -69.41
N GLU A 2 -1.46 12.18 -68.15
CA GLU A 2 -2.36 12.13 -67.00
C GLU A 2 -1.90 13.31 -66.12
N ARG A 3 -2.80 14.21 -65.74
CA ARG A 3 -2.59 15.19 -64.66
C ARG A 3 -3.66 14.89 -63.62
N ALA A 4 -3.43 13.85 -62.82
CA ALA A 4 -4.33 13.46 -61.75
C ALA A 4 -3.88 14.12 -60.44
N SER A 5 -4.67 15.10 -60.04
CA SER A 5 -5.14 15.33 -58.67
C SER A 5 -4.11 15.43 -57.55
N VAL A 6 -3.86 16.70 -57.22
CA VAL A 6 -3.63 17.18 -55.86
C VAL A 6 -4.67 16.59 -54.89
N LEU A 7 -4.25 16.40 -53.63
CA LEU A 7 -5.04 16.04 -52.45
C LEU A 7 -5.55 14.59 -52.39
N LEU A 8 -4.90 13.76 -51.56
CA LEU A 8 -5.59 13.13 -50.42
C LEU A 8 -4.56 12.76 -49.33
N LEU A 9 -4.14 13.79 -48.58
CA LEU A 9 -3.62 13.66 -47.22
C LEU A 9 -4.75 13.08 -46.35
N LEU A 10 -4.81 11.78 -46.12
CA LEU A 10 -5.70 11.24 -45.09
C LEU A 10 -5.09 10.03 -44.36
N LEU A 11 -4.77 10.32 -43.09
CA LEU A 11 -4.99 9.46 -41.93
C LEU A 11 -3.93 8.37 -41.68
N ALA A 12 -2.79 8.82 -41.17
CA ALA A 12 -2.05 8.04 -40.17
C ALA A 12 -2.92 7.89 -38.91
N ALA A 13 -3.85 6.93 -38.92
CA ALA A 13 -4.49 6.46 -37.71
C ALA A 13 -3.50 5.53 -37.00
N SER A 14 -2.51 6.12 -36.32
CA SER A 14 -1.75 5.40 -35.30
C SER A 14 -2.75 5.02 -34.21
N ALA A 15 -3.32 3.82 -34.32
CA ALA A 15 -4.02 3.16 -33.23
C ALA A 15 -2.99 2.93 -32.13
N ALA A 16 -2.78 3.93 -31.28
CA ALA A 16 -2.14 3.76 -30.00
C ALA A 16 -3.04 2.80 -29.23
N ARG A 17 -2.74 1.49 -29.32
CA ARG A 17 -3.24 0.51 -28.38
C ARG A 17 -2.75 0.99 -27.01
N ALA A 18 -3.64 1.66 -26.30
CA ALA A 18 -3.53 1.87 -24.87
C ALA A 18 -3.49 0.47 -24.25
N GLN A 19 -2.29 -0.05 -24.09
CA GLN A 19 -2.03 -1.22 -23.27
C GLN A 19 -2.42 -0.78 -21.87
N ARG A 20 -3.61 -1.17 -21.41
CA ARG A 20 -3.92 -1.18 -19.98
C ARG A 20 -2.90 -2.13 -19.37
N ALA A 21 -1.84 -1.57 -18.79
CA ALA A 21 -1.02 -2.32 -17.87
C ALA A 21 -1.97 -2.89 -16.81
N PRO A 22 -1.96 -4.22 -16.54
CA PRO A 22 -2.64 -4.72 -15.37
C PRO A 22 -2.09 -3.97 -14.17
N LEU A 23 -2.98 -3.58 -13.25
CA LEU A 23 -2.60 -3.00 -11.97
C LEU A 23 -1.60 -3.96 -11.33
N ARG A 24 -0.34 -3.52 -11.24
CA ARG A 24 0.76 -4.20 -10.53
C ARG A 24 0.24 -4.65 -9.17
N GLY A 25 0.09 -5.94 -9.00
CA GLY A 25 -0.46 -6.53 -7.79
C GLY A 25 0.08 -7.93 -7.66
N ALA A 26 1.30 -8.02 -7.15
CA ALA A 26 1.99 -9.15 -6.53
C ALA A 26 3.48 -8.89 -6.72
N ASP A 27 4.13 -8.39 -5.68
CA ASP A 27 5.59 -8.28 -5.62
C ASP A 27 6.16 -9.69 -5.42
N ASP A 28 6.27 -10.48 -6.50
CA ASP A 28 6.95 -11.79 -6.51
C ASP A 28 8.49 -11.67 -6.43
N ASP A 29 9.03 -10.46 -6.31
CA ASP A 29 10.47 -10.16 -6.39
C ASP A 29 11.00 -9.33 -5.19
N ALA A 30 10.34 -9.38 -4.03
CA ALA A 30 10.97 -8.90 -2.80
C ALA A 30 12.09 -9.89 -2.42
N GLU A 31 13.35 -9.45 -2.47
CA GLU A 31 14.52 -10.29 -2.17
C GLU A 31 14.34 -11.02 -0.83
N GLY A 32 14.36 -12.37 -0.88
CA GLY A 32 14.16 -13.22 0.30
C GLY A 32 12.71 -13.63 0.60
N CYS A 33 11.73 -13.23 -0.21
CA CYS A 33 10.34 -13.68 -0.10
C CYS A 33 10.06 -14.89 -1.02
N PRO A 34 9.27 -15.88 -0.58
CA PRO A 34 8.78 -16.94 -1.45
C PRO A 34 7.74 -16.40 -2.46
N PRO A 35 7.45 -17.13 -3.55
CA PRO A 35 6.36 -16.80 -4.45
C PRO A 35 5.03 -16.63 -3.69
N CYS A 36 4.25 -15.63 -4.06
CA CYS A 36 3.04 -15.31 -3.31
C CYS A 36 1.91 -16.32 -3.58
N ASP A 37 1.56 -17.13 -2.58
CA ASP A 37 0.36 -17.97 -2.61
C ASP A 37 -0.84 -17.27 -1.93
N ARG A 38 -1.70 -16.66 -2.75
CA ARG A 38 -2.91 -15.98 -2.27
C ARG A 38 -3.95 -16.91 -1.66
N THR A 39 -3.91 -18.21 -1.97
CA THR A 39 -4.87 -19.18 -1.45
C THR A 39 -4.58 -19.55 0.00
N ALA A 40 -3.33 -19.37 0.44
CA ALA A 40 -2.89 -19.54 1.82
C ALA A 40 -3.19 -18.31 2.71
N CYS A 41 -3.64 -17.19 2.14
CA CYS A 41 -3.89 -15.98 2.91
C CYS A 41 -5.12 -16.10 3.82
N PRO A 42 -5.07 -15.50 5.03
CA PRO A 42 -6.20 -15.52 5.94
C PRO A 42 -7.42 -14.76 5.39
N SER A 43 -8.58 -15.39 5.47
CA SER A 43 -9.86 -14.73 5.25
C SER A 43 -10.32 -14.07 6.56
N ALA A 44 -10.54 -12.77 6.51
CA ALA A 44 -10.99 -11.98 7.65
C ALA A 44 -11.89 -10.84 7.18
N THR A 45 -12.91 -10.50 7.95
CA THR A 45 -13.72 -9.29 7.75
C THR A 45 -13.04 -8.16 8.51
N CYS A 46 -12.66 -7.10 7.81
CA CYS A 46 -11.87 -6.00 8.39
C CYS A 46 -12.66 -4.68 8.31
N PRO A 47 -13.25 -4.21 9.42
CA PRO A 47 -14.06 -2.98 9.46
C PRO A 47 -13.29 -1.74 9.01
N ALA A 48 -12.02 -1.60 9.43
CA ALA A 48 -11.13 -0.50 9.03
C ALA A 48 -10.43 -0.72 7.67
N GLY A 49 -10.94 -1.66 6.86
CA GLY A 49 -10.36 -2.01 5.58
C GLY A 49 -9.17 -2.95 5.70
N ARG A 50 -8.53 -3.20 4.55
CA ARG A 50 -7.44 -4.17 4.42
C ARG A 50 -6.18 -3.51 3.90
N VAL A 51 -5.04 -3.99 4.37
CA VAL A 51 -3.70 -3.48 4.04
C VAL A 51 -2.78 -4.64 3.69
N LEU A 52 -1.80 -4.41 2.81
CA LEU A 52 -0.80 -5.41 2.50
C LEU A 52 0.13 -5.63 3.69
N ALA A 53 0.36 -6.88 4.04
CA ALA A 53 1.28 -7.25 5.12
C ALA A 53 2.73 -7.19 4.64
N GLU A 54 3.52 -6.34 5.29
CA GLU A 54 4.98 -6.33 5.19
C GLU A 54 5.57 -7.63 5.76
N PRO A 55 6.78 -8.06 5.32
CA PRO A 55 7.64 -7.41 4.32
C PRO A 55 7.43 -7.93 2.88
N CYS A 56 6.68 -9.03 2.70
CA CYS A 56 6.52 -9.68 1.40
C CYS A 56 5.28 -9.24 0.62
N PHE A 57 4.41 -8.41 1.21
CA PHE A 57 3.25 -7.80 0.55
C PHE A 57 2.33 -8.76 -0.21
N CYS A 58 2.25 -10.02 0.25
CA CYS A 58 1.45 -11.04 -0.42
C CYS A 58 -0.01 -11.01 0.05
N CYS A 59 -0.21 -11.05 1.37
CA CYS A 59 -1.53 -11.16 1.96
C CYS A 59 -2.07 -9.82 2.43
N HIS A 60 -3.37 -9.62 2.23
CA HIS A 60 -4.10 -8.54 2.85
C HIS A 60 -4.52 -8.92 4.27
N VAL A 61 -4.12 -8.12 5.26
CA VAL A 61 -4.50 -8.25 6.68
C VAL A 61 -5.40 -7.09 7.10
N CYS A 62 -6.04 -7.22 8.26
CA CYS A 62 -6.83 -6.11 8.79
C CYS A 62 -5.92 -4.97 9.21
N ALA A 63 -6.29 -3.77 8.76
CA ALA A 63 -5.62 -2.55 9.14
C ALA A 63 -6.01 -2.13 10.55
N LEU A 64 -5.19 -1.30 11.18
CA LEU A 64 -5.49 -0.76 12.50
C LEU A 64 -6.64 0.25 12.43
N GLU A 65 -7.53 0.20 13.43
CA GLU A 65 -8.67 1.10 13.60
C GLU A 65 -8.22 2.45 14.20
N GLU A 66 -9.10 3.46 14.13
CA GLU A 66 -8.86 4.74 14.78
C GLU A 66 -8.63 4.56 16.29
N GLY A 67 -7.65 5.28 16.83
CA GLY A 67 -7.25 5.22 18.24
C GLY A 67 -6.37 4.03 18.60
N GLN A 68 -6.13 3.07 17.70
CA GLN A 68 -5.19 1.98 17.96
C GLN A 68 -3.72 2.44 17.86
N THR A 69 -2.87 1.84 18.69
CA THR A 69 -1.43 2.10 18.68
C THR A 69 -0.80 1.60 17.38
N CYS A 70 -0.06 2.49 16.72
CA CYS A 70 0.65 2.23 15.49
C CYS A 70 2.14 2.57 15.63
N PHE A 71 2.95 2.15 14.66
CA PHE A 71 4.37 2.46 14.67
C PHE A 71 4.70 3.67 13.82
N ASN A 72 5.16 4.73 14.48
CA ASN A 72 5.71 5.89 13.81
C ASN A 72 7.24 5.82 13.84
N ARG A 73 7.87 5.82 12.66
CA ARG A 73 9.33 5.74 12.49
C ARG A 73 10.10 6.89 13.17
N SER A 74 9.41 7.97 13.52
CA SER A 74 9.99 9.10 14.24
C SER A 74 10.30 8.77 15.71
N ILE A 75 9.68 7.72 16.28
CA ILE A 75 9.96 7.28 17.64
C ILE A 75 11.28 6.52 17.65
N ARG A 76 12.33 7.15 18.19
CA ARG A 76 13.65 6.54 18.35
C ARG A 76 13.75 5.78 19.67
N GLY A 77 14.47 4.66 19.68
CA GLY A 77 14.81 3.94 20.91
C GLY A 77 13.73 3.02 21.46
N LEU A 78 12.57 2.93 20.82
CA LEU A 78 11.65 1.81 21.08
C LEU A 78 12.25 0.53 20.47
N PRO A 79 12.35 -0.57 21.25
CA PRO A 79 12.66 -1.85 20.64
C PRO A 79 11.58 -2.17 19.59
N PRO A 80 11.93 -2.72 18.42
CA PRO A 80 10.93 -3.31 17.54
C PRO A 80 10.06 -4.27 18.36
N PRO A 81 8.75 -4.39 18.09
CA PRO A 81 7.80 -5.07 18.94
C PRO A 81 8.35 -6.46 19.29
N LEU A 82 8.74 -6.61 20.56
CA LEU A 82 9.34 -7.82 21.12
C LEU A 82 8.40 -9.03 21.06
N SER A 83 7.14 -8.78 20.68
CA SER A 83 6.02 -9.72 20.68
C SER A 83 5.73 -10.37 19.32
N GLY A 84 6.63 -10.25 18.33
CA GLY A 84 6.46 -10.92 17.03
C GLY A 84 5.24 -10.43 16.23
N ARG A 85 4.64 -9.30 16.63
CA ARG A 85 3.56 -8.66 15.87
C ARG A 85 4.19 -7.74 14.82
N PRO A 86 3.94 -7.96 13.52
CA PRO A 86 4.40 -7.04 12.49
C PRO A 86 3.78 -5.67 12.73
N PHE A 87 4.50 -4.60 12.38
CA PHE A 87 3.95 -3.25 12.39
C PHE A 87 2.80 -3.18 11.39
N LEU A 88 1.56 -3.24 11.90
CA LEU A 88 0.38 -3.14 11.06
C LEU A 88 0.16 -1.67 10.68
N PRO A 89 -0.08 -1.37 9.40
CA PRO A 89 -0.43 -0.02 9.00
C PRO A 89 -1.88 0.31 9.40
N CYS A 90 -2.15 1.60 9.57
CA CYS A 90 -3.49 2.12 9.82
C CYS A 90 -4.42 1.88 8.63
N GLY A 91 -5.73 1.82 8.93
CA GLY A 91 -6.80 1.69 7.95
C GLY A 91 -6.87 2.78 6.90
N GLU A 92 -7.73 2.55 5.91
CA GLU A 92 -8.01 3.55 4.89
C GLU A 92 -8.53 4.83 5.55
N ASN A 93 -8.07 5.99 5.08
CA ASN A 93 -8.35 7.32 5.66
C ASN A 93 -7.76 7.60 7.05
N LEU A 94 -6.89 6.73 7.57
CA LEU A 94 -6.18 6.95 8.83
C LEU A 94 -4.69 7.22 8.60
N GLU A 95 -4.09 8.01 9.48
CA GLU A 95 -2.65 8.30 9.53
C GLU A 95 -2.08 7.96 10.91
N CYS A 96 -0.85 7.42 10.95
CA CYS A 96 -0.17 7.09 12.20
C CYS A 96 0.53 8.32 12.79
N LEU A 97 -0.12 9.00 13.73
CA LEU A 97 0.36 10.26 14.29
C LEU A 97 0.94 10.08 15.70
N LEU A 98 2.07 10.76 15.95
CA LEU A 98 2.64 10.86 17.29
C LEU A 98 1.66 11.55 18.25
N ARG A 99 1.48 10.94 19.41
CA ARG A 99 0.77 11.56 20.52
C ARG A 99 1.54 12.78 21.03
N LYS A 100 0.81 13.87 21.25
CA LYS A 100 1.35 15.15 21.76
C LYS A 100 0.87 15.47 23.17
N ASP A 101 -0.04 14.65 23.69
CA ASP A 101 -0.68 14.76 25.01
C ASP A 101 0.10 14.02 26.12
N LEU A 102 1.18 13.33 25.75
CA LEU A 102 2.05 12.61 26.68
C LEU A 102 3.00 13.55 27.43
N ALA A 103 3.26 13.26 28.70
CA ALA A 103 4.26 14.00 29.46
C ALA A 103 5.69 13.68 28.95
N PRO A 104 6.67 14.57 29.14
CA PRO A 104 8.04 14.35 28.65
C PRO A 104 8.75 13.10 29.19
N ARG A 105 8.25 12.52 30.28
CA ARG A 105 8.79 11.30 30.90
C ARG A 105 8.08 10.02 30.44
N ASP A 106 6.95 10.17 29.75
CA ASP A 106 6.18 9.04 29.26
C ASP A 106 6.86 8.43 28.04
N VAL A 107 6.59 7.15 27.80
CA VAL A 107 7.08 6.47 26.61
C VAL A 107 6.38 7.06 25.39
N PRO A 108 7.11 7.52 24.35
CA PRO A 108 6.50 8.06 23.15
C PRO A 108 5.68 6.99 22.43
N GLU A 109 4.47 7.37 22.00
CA GLU A 109 3.52 6.50 21.31
C GLU A 109 2.90 7.22 20.09
N ALA A 110 2.38 6.44 19.15
CA ALA A 110 1.61 6.94 18.01
C ALA A 110 0.30 6.18 17.88
N LEU A 111 -0.75 6.88 17.42
CA LEU A 111 -2.08 6.33 17.21
C LEU A 111 -2.54 6.54 15.76
N CYS A 112 -3.38 5.64 15.27
CA CYS A 112 -4.12 5.87 14.03
C CYS A 112 -5.17 6.96 14.25
N THR A 113 -5.16 8.01 13.44
CA THR A 113 -6.08 9.16 13.53
C THR A 113 -6.67 9.45 12.15
N CYS A 114 -7.94 9.86 12.08
CA CYS A 114 -8.54 10.31 10.82
C CYS A 114 -7.74 11.45 10.17
N LYS A 115 -7.56 11.35 8.85
CA LYS A 115 -6.93 12.38 8.01
C LYS A 115 -7.83 13.60 7.82
#